data_AF-A0A1H2GHR0-F1
#
_entry.id   AF-A0A1H2GHR0-F1
#
_cell.length_a   1.000
_cell.length_b   1.000
_cell.length_c   1.000
_cell.angle_alpha   90.00
_cell.angle_beta   90.00
_cell.angle_gamma   90.00
#
_symmetry.space_group_name_H-M   'P 1'
#
loop_
_entity.id
_entity.type
_entity.pdbx_description
1 polymer ?
#
loop_
_entity_poly.entity_id
_entity_poly.type
_entity_poly.pdbx_seq_one_letter_code
_entity_poly.pdbx_strand_id
1 'polypeptide(L)'
;MENEAILLQVRDGELVGVGSWVYVWLRPGADRPVVYVGSTGVPPVVRIWLHLHDTDPDIGRLLARYPDVAHDPLDVLAFQVPSRLDRAAVKAGLVDRLETRGLLSERYVGDPPGLLTANGAVGPAVEWMVAQVVAHNGPGG
;
A
#
# COMPACT_ATOMS: atom_id res chain seq x y z
N MET A 1 11.12 -12.86 -28.34
CA MET A 1 10.04 -12.09 -27.69
C MET A 1 8.75 -12.58 -28.28
N GLU A 2 7.91 -13.20 -27.47
CA GLU A 2 6.53 -13.45 -27.84
C GLU A 2 5.80 -12.11 -27.78
N ASN A 3 5.07 -11.77 -28.84
CA ASN A 3 4.26 -10.56 -28.84
C ASN A 3 3.03 -10.83 -27.96
N GLU A 4 2.94 -10.15 -26.82
CA GLU A 4 1.79 -10.21 -25.93
C GLU A 4 0.87 -9.00 -26.17
N ALA A 5 -0.45 -9.25 -26.19
CA ALA A 5 -1.47 -8.21 -26.23
C ALA A 5 -2.37 -8.32 -25.00
N ILE A 6 -2.57 -7.21 -24.29
CA ILE A 6 -3.51 -7.11 -23.17
C ILE A 6 -4.75 -6.32 -23.59
N LEU A 7 -5.94 -6.80 -23.21
CA LEU A 7 -7.20 -6.08 -23.41
C LEU A 7 -7.53 -5.25 -22.18
N LEU A 8 -7.54 -3.93 -22.33
CA LEU A 8 -8.00 -3.00 -21.30
C LEU A 8 -9.30 -2.36 -21.78
N GLN A 9 -10.36 -2.50 -20.98
CA GLN A 9 -11.67 -1.93 -21.32
C GLN A 9 -11.81 -0.56 -20.66
N VAL A 10 -12.12 0.46 -21.47
CA VAL A 10 -12.44 1.81 -21.00
C VAL A 10 -13.91 2.10 -21.29
N ARG A 11 -14.67 2.53 -20.28
CA ARG A 11 -16.07 2.93 -20.40
C ARG A 11 -16.28 4.18 -19.53
N ASP A 12 -16.95 5.18 -20.09
CA ASP A 12 -17.27 6.44 -19.40
C ASP A 12 -16.06 7.14 -18.76
N GLY A 13 -14.89 7.04 -19.40
CA GLY A 13 -13.63 7.61 -18.91
C GLY A 13 -12.89 6.76 -17.87
N GLU A 14 -13.43 5.60 -17.49
CA GLU A 14 -12.89 4.73 -16.44
C GLU A 14 -12.41 3.38 -16.99
N LEU A 15 -11.39 2.82 -16.36
CA LEU A 15 -10.98 1.43 -16.61
C LEU A 15 -12.00 0.47 -15.98
N VAL A 16 -12.46 -0.51 -16.76
CA VAL A 16 -13.40 -1.53 -16.28
C VAL A 16 -12.63 -2.73 -15.77
N GLY A 17 -13.10 -3.29 -14.65
CA GLY A 17 -12.54 -4.52 -14.08
C GLY A 17 -11.19 -4.32 -13.38
N VAL A 18 -10.74 -3.09 -13.20
CA VAL A 18 -9.56 -2.80 -12.37
C VAL A 18 -9.92 -2.92 -10.89
N GLY A 19 -9.07 -3.62 -10.15
CA GLY A 19 -9.28 -3.88 -8.73
C GLY A 19 -9.05 -2.65 -7.86
N SER A 20 -9.67 -2.65 -6.68
CA SER A 20 -9.35 -1.74 -5.58
C SER A 20 -8.24 -2.37 -4.74
N TRP A 21 -7.19 -1.63 -4.39
CA TRP A 21 -6.03 -2.18 -3.69
C TRP A 21 -5.58 -1.28 -2.54
N VAL A 22 -5.07 -1.89 -1.48
CA VAL A 22 -4.27 -1.26 -0.43
C VAL A 22 -2.93 -1.98 -0.39
N TYR A 23 -1.84 -1.24 -0.23
CA TYR A 23 -0.50 -1.83 -0.22
C TYR A 23 0.39 -1.20 0.85
N VAL A 24 1.37 -1.96 1.30
CA VAL A 24 2.26 -1.63 2.42
C VAL A 24 3.70 -1.80 1.94
N TRP A 25 4.49 -0.74 2.08
CA TRP A 25 5.93 -0.76 1.85
C TRP A 25 6.66 -1.08 3.15
N LEU A 26 7.61 -2.00 3.07
CA LEU A 26 8.27 -2.60 4.21
C LEU A 26 9.78 -2.54 4.03
N ARG A 27 10.50 -2.25 5.11
CA ARG A 27 11.93 -2.57 5.26
C ARG A 27 12.06 -3.96 5.88
N PRO A 28 12.50 -4.98 5.15
CA PRO A 28 12.62 -6.33 5.68
C PRO A 28 13.58 -6.38 6.88
N GLY A 29 13.21 -7.11 7.93
CA GLY A 29 14.05 -7.34 9.10
C GLY A 29 14.15 -6.18 10.09
N ALA A 30 13.44 -5.07 9.88
CA ALA A 30 13.36 -3.97 10.85
C ALA A 30 12.26 -4.22 11.90
N ASP A 31 12.49 -3.80 13.15
CA ASP A 31 11.49 -3.89 14.24
C ASP A 31 10.20 -3.12 13.91
N ARG A 32 10.34 -1.98 13.24
CA ARG A 32 9.26 -1.12 12.75
C ARG A 32 9.36 -1.02 11.21
N PRO A 33 8.87 -2.05 10.49
CA PRO A 33 9.21 -2.22 9.07
C PRO A 33 8.42 -1.30 8.14
N VAL A 34 7.23 -0.84 8.53
CA VAL A 34 6.30 -0.17 7.60
C VAL A 34 6.73 1.27 7.34
N VAL A 35 7.12 1.60 6.11
CA VAL A 35 7.53 2.96 5.72
C VAL A 35 6.42 3.74 5.01
N TYR A 36 5.47 3.04 4.38
CA TYR A 36 4.35 3.68 3.69
C TYR A 36 3.16 2.74 3.53
N VAL A 37 1.95 3.29 3.65
CA VAL A 37 0.70 2.60 3.28
C VAL A 37 -0.01 3.43 2.23
N GLY A 38 -0.26 2.83 1.07
CA GLY A 38 -0.93 3.46 -0.05
C GLY A 38 -2.18 2.70 -0.45
N SER A 39 -2.96 3.31 -1.34
CA SER A 39 -4.12 2.66 -1.95
C SER A 39 -4.26 3.11 -3.40
N THR A 40 -4.88 2.28 -4.24
CA THR A 40 -5.00 2.55 -5.68
C THR A 40 -6.21 1.85 -6.29
N GLY A 41 -6.73 2.42 -7.39
CA GLY A 41 -7.75 1.80 -8.25
C GLY A 41 -7.16 1.15 -9.50
N VAL A 42 -5.84 1.20 -9.68
CA VAL A 42 -5.11 0.57 -10.79
C VAL A 42 -4.20 -0.55 -10.26
N PRO A 43 -3.68 -1.45 -11.11
CA PRO A 43 -2.76 -2.50 -10.66
C PRO A 43 -1.62 -1.95 -9.80
N PRO A 44 -1.31 -2.57 -8.63
CA PRO A 44 -0.31 -2.06 -7.70
C PRO A 44 1.05 -1.79 -8.34
N VAL A 45 1.48 -2.65 -9.28
CA VAL A 45 2.74 -2.50 -10.02
C VAL A 45 2.87 -1.13 -10.71
N VAL A 46 1.78 -0.61 -11.29
CA VAL A 46 1.77 0.70 -11.93
C VAL A 46 1.96 1.80 -10.89
N ARG A 47 1.24 1.72 -9.77
CA ARG A 47 1.34 2.75 -8.72
C ARG A 47 2.70 2.72 -8.01
N ILE A 48 3.27 1.53 -7.81
CA ILE A 48 4.62 1.34 -7.25
C ILE A 48 5.67 1.94 -8.19
N TRP A 49 5.56 1.68 -9.49
CA TRP A 49 6.46 2.26 -10.48
C TRP A 49 6.38 3.80 -10.46
N LEU A 50 5.18 4.38 -10.41
CA LEU A 50 5.00 5.83 -10.30
C LEU A 50 5.63 6.41 -9.04
N HIS A 51 5.51 5.72 -7.89
CA HIS A 51 6.14 6.16 -6.64
C HIS A 51 7.67 6.28 -6.72
N LEU A 52 8.30 5.50 -7.59
CA LEU A 52 9.75 5.42 -7.75
C LEU A 52 10.30 6.36 -8.84
N HIS A 53 9.48 6.76 -9.82
CA HIS A 53 9.98 7.41 -11.04
C HIS A 53 9.32 8.75 -11.36
N ASP A 54 8.12 9.02 -10.84
CA ASP A 54 7.43 10.27 -11.14
C ASP A 54 8.03 11.42 -10.32
N THR A 55 8.24 12.58 -10.93
CA THR A 55 8.83 13.76 -10.27
C THR A 55 7.80 14.62 -9.54
N ASP A 56 6.51 14.44 -9.81
CA ASP A 56 5.45 15.10 -9.04
C ASP A 56 5.42 14.52 -7.61
N PRO A 57 5.60 15.32 -6.55
CA PRO A 57 5.71 14.83 -5.18
C PRO A 57 4.43 14.20 -4.59
N ASP A 58 3.28 14.35 -5.25
CA ASP A 58 2.03 13.69 -4.88
C ASP A 58 1.82 12.36 -5.62
N ILE A 59 2.47 12.18 -6.78
CA ILE A 59 2.51 10.93 -7.53
C ILE A 59 3.71 10.09 -7.09
N GLY A 60 4.93 10.62 -7.24
CA GLY A 60 6.23 10.09 -6.82
C GLY A 60 6.50 10.19 -5.33
N ARG A 61 5.50 9.94 -4.48
CA ARG A 61 5.57 10.23 -3.04
C ARG A 61 6.77 9.59 -2.32
N LEU A 62 7.14 8.35 -2.66
CA LEU A 62 8.28 7.70 -2.03
C LEU A 62 9.59 8.34 -2.49
N LEU A 63 9.75 8.58 -3.80
CA LEU A 63 10.90 9.31 -4.34
C LEU A 63 11.06 10.69 -3.69
N ALA A 64 9.96 11.41 -3.48
CA ALA A 64 9.99 12.76 -2.92
C ALA A 64 10.20 12.82 -1.40
N ARG A 65 9.74 11.82 -0.64
CA ARG A 65 9.61 11.91 0.83
C ARG A 65 10.40 10.86 1.60
N TYR A 66 10.84 9.79 0.96
CA TYR A 66 11.66 8.74 1.56
C TYR A 66 13.06 8.74 0.90
N PRO A 67 14.05 9.48 1.47
CA PRO A 67 15.33 9.76 0.81
C PRO A 67 16.11 8.54 0.33
N ASP A 68 15.95 7.42 1.03
CA ASP A 68 16.71 6.20 0.79
C ASP A 68 16.01 5.22 -0.18
N VAL A 69 14.88 5.60 -0.81
CA VAL A 69 14.04 4.67 -1.60
C VAL A 69 14.79 4.02 -2.77
N ALA A 70 15.78 4.73 -3.32
CA ALA A 70 16.58 4.23 -4.44
C ALA A 70 17.61 3.17 -4.04
N HIS A 71 17.89 3.02 -2.74
CA HIS A 71 18.99 2.20 -2.22
C HIS A 71 18.54 1.15 -1.21
N ASP A 72 17.53 1.46 -0.39
CA ASP A 72 17.01 0.54 0.61
C ASP A 72 16.32 -0.66 -0.08
N PRO A 73 16.59 -1.90 0.37
CA PRO A 73 15.77 -3.03 -0.01
C PRO A 73 14.37 -2.84 0.60
N LEU A 74 13.36 -2.72 -0.26
CA LEU A 74 11.97 -2.53 0.14
C LEU A 74 11.08 -3.58 -0.50
N ASP A 75 10.22 -4.18 0.32
CA ASP A 75 9.16 -5.05 -0.15
C ASP A 75 7.83 -4.30 -0.20
N VAL A 76 6.94 -4.73 -1.10
CA VAL A 76 5.57 -4.21 -1.16
C VAL A 76 4.57 -5.36 -1.10
N LEU A 77 3.80 -5.42 -0.02
CA LEU A 77 2.63 -6.30 0.07
C LEU A 77 1.41 -5.55 -0.45
N ALA A 78 0.76 -6.07 -1.48
CA ALA A 78 -0.46 -5.51 -2.05
C ALA A 78 -1.66 -6.43 -1.81
N PHE A 79 -2.74 -5.85 -1.28
CA PHE A 79 -3.95 -6.55 -0.91
C PHE A 79 -5.10 -6.03 -1.76
N GLN A 80 -5.81 -6.96 -2.42
CA GLN A 80 -7.04 -6.62 -3.10
C GLN A 80 -8.12 -6.30 -2.05
N VAL A 81 -8.76 -5.15 -2.19
CA VAL A 81 -9.89 -4.72 -1.37
C VAL A 81 -11.17 -5.20 -2.04
N PRO A 82 -11.99 -6.02 -1.35
CA PRO A 82 -13.31 -6.42 -1.85
C PRO A 82 -14.16 -5.20 -2.19
N SER A 83 -14.90 -5.24 -3.30
CA SER A 83 -15.72 -4.13 -3.79
C SER A 83 -16.79 -3.63 -2.80
N ARG A 84 -17.21 -4.50 -1.87
CA ARG A 84 -18.14 -4.15 -0.78
C ARG A 84 -17.53 -3.30 0.33
N LEU A 85 -16.21 -3.13 0.35
CA LEU A 85 -15.49 -2.37 1.36
C LEU A 85 -14.98 -1.06 0.76
N ASP A 86 -15.08 0.02 1.54
CA ASP A 86 -14.48 1.29 1.17
C ASP A 86 -12.95 1.24 1.30
N ARG A 87 -12.25 1.52 0.19
CA ARG A 87 -10.78 1.45 0.12
C ARG A 87 -10.11 2.44 1.08
N ALA A 88 -10.67 3.64 1.22
CA ALA A 88 -10.11 4.66 2.09
C ALA A 88 -10.24 4.25 3.55
N ALA A 89 -11.38 3.68 3.95
CA ALA A 89 -11.61 3.15 5.30
C ALA A 89 -10.72 1.93 5.61
N VAL A 90 -10.48 1.04 4.63
CA VAL A 90 -9.52 -0.07 4.81
C VAL A 90 -8.10 0.45 5.00
N LYS A 91 -7.65 1.39 4.16
CA LYS A 91 -6.33 2.05 4.32
C LYS A 91 -6.22 2.69 5.71
N ALA A 92 -7.24 3.43 6.12
CA ALA A 92 -7.31 4.09 7.41
C ALA A 92 -7.15 3.12 8.58
N GLY A 93 -7.99 2.08 8.61
CA GLY A 93 -7.93 1.07 9.66
C GLY A 93 -6.61 0.31 9.66
N LEU A 94 -6.01 0.07 8.49
CA LEU A 94 -4.70 -0.59 8.41
C LEU A 94 -3.59 0.27 9.01
N VAL A 95 -3.53 1.56 8.68
CA VAL A 95 -2.54 2.49 9.26
C VAL A 95 -2.67 2.56 10.78
N ASP A 96 -3.90 2.77 11.28
CA ASP A 96 -4.18 2.85 12.72
C ASP A 96 -3.80 1.56 13.46
N ARG A 97 -4.10 0.41 12.84
CA ARG A 97 -3.81 -0.88 13.47
C ARG A 97 -2.32 -1.21 13.47
N LEU A 98 -1.59 -0.85 12.41
CA LEU A 98 -0.14 -0.99 12.36
C LEU A 98 0.55 -0.07 13.39
N GLU A 99 0.08 1.17 13.55
CA GLU A 99 0.56 2.09 14.59
C GLU A 99 0.34 1.50 16.00
N THR A 100 -0.87 1.04 16.29
CA THR A 100 -1.22 0.42 17.58
C THR A 100 -0.35 -0.79 17.91
N ARG A 101 0.13 -1.51 16.89
CA ARG A 101 1.03 -2.66 17.03
C ARG A 101 2.52 -2.26 17.07
N GLY A 102 2.83 -0.97 16.94
CA GLY A 102 4.19 -0.44 16.92
C GLY A 102 4.94 -0.69 15.61
N LEU A 103 4.25 -1.00 14.51
CA LEU A 103 4.89 -1.44 13.25
C LEU A 103 5.21 -0.30 12.26
N LEU A 104 4.60 0.88 12.42
CA LEU A 104 4.95 2.04 11.58
C LEU A 104 6.36 2.51 11.92
N SER A 105 7.20 2.67 10.91
CA SER A 105 8.56 3.18 11.03
C SER A 105 8.56 4.62 11.55
N GLU A 106 9.64 5.00 12.22
CA GLU A 106 9.93 6.42 12.52
C GLU A 106 10.09 7.27 11.26
N ARG A 107 10.41 6.63 10.13
CA ARG A 107 10.50 7.25 8.80
C ARG A 107 9.22 7.06 7.98
N TYR A 108 8.07 6.85 8.62
CA TYR A 108 6.82 6.67 7.92
C TYR A 108 6.42 7.96 7.17
N VAL A 109 6.16 7.86 5.86
CA VAL A 109 5.90 9.03 4.98
C VAL A 109 4.44 9.13 4.50
N GLY A 110 3.55 8.31 5.06
CA GLY A 110 2.13 8.31 4.76
C GLY A 110 1.32 9.30 5.59
N ASP A 111 0.01 9.27 5.43
CA ASP A 111 -0.91 10.09 6.24
C ASP A 111 -0.88 9.56 7.69
N PRO A 112 -0.81 10.45 8.71
CA PRO A 112 -0.63 10.01 10.08
C PRO A 112 -1.88 9.29 10.63
N PRO A 113 -1.70 8.37 11.59
CA PRO A 113 -2.80 7.71 12.30
C PRO A 113 -3.74 8.74 12.97
N GLY A 114 -5.03 8.39 13.11
CA GLY A 114 -6.01 9.22 13.82
C GLY A 114 -6.61 10.40 13.02
N LEU A 115 -6.05 10.75 11.85
CA LEU A 115 -6.72 11.68 10.90
C LEU A 115 -7.74 10.97 10.00
N LEU A 116 -7.82 9.64 10.07
CA LEU A 116 -8.61 8.83 9.16
C LEU A 116 -9.74 8.12 9.92
N THR A 117 -10.98 8.23 9.43
CA THR A 117 -12.15 7.62 10.07
C THR A 117 -12.23 6.13 9.75
N ALA A 118 -11.92 5.28 10.72
CA ALA A 118 -12.16 3.84 10.60
C ALA A 118 -13.66 3.53 10.75
N ASN A 119 -14.20 2.69 9.87
CA ASN A 119 -15.53 2.10 10.03
C ASN A 119 -15.36 0.66 10.55
N GLY A 120 -16.05 0.27 11.63
CA GLY A 120 -15.97 -1.07 12.20
C GLY A 120 -16.21 -2.21 11.20
N ALA A 121 -16.89 -1.94 10.08
CA ALA A 121 -17.13 -2.89 9.00
C ALA A 121 -15.86 -3.43 8.31
N VAL A 122 -14.70 -2.77 8.44
CA VAL A 122 -13.44 -3.22 7.81
C VAL A 122 -12.53 -4.03 8.73
N GLY A 123 -12.88 -4.16 10.02
CA GLY A 123 -12.02 -4.76 11.05
C GLY A 123 -11.42 -6.13 10.68
N PRO A 124 -12.23 -7.13 10.22
CA PRO A 124 -11.70 -8.44 9.86
C PRO A 124 -10.69 -8.41 8.71
N ALA A 125 -10.93 -7.57 7.71
CA ALA A 125 -10.01 -7.43 6.57
C ALA A 125 -8.69 -6.79 7.01
N VAL A 126 -8.78 -5.74 7.84
CA VAL A 126 -7.61 -5.05 8.40
C VAL A 126 -6.77 -5.99 9.27
N GLU A 127 -7.38 -6.73 10.20
CA GLU A 127 -6.63 -7.67 11.06
C GLU A 127 -5.94 -8.76 10.24
N TRP A 128 -6.58 -9.27 9.19
CA TRP A 128 -5.95 -10.21 8.28
C TRP A 128 -4.73 -9.60 7.56
N MET A 129 -4.85 -8.37 7.03
CA MET A 129 -3.73 -7.67 6.37
C MET A 129 -2.57 -7.42 7.34
N VAL A 130 -2.86 -7.01 8.58
CA VAL A 130 -1.84 -6.83 9.62
C VAL A 130 -1.14 -8.16 9.93
N ALA A 131 -1.88 -9.27 10.01
CA ALA A 131 -1.28 -10.59 10.21
C ALA A 131 -0.34 -10.98 9.05
N GLN A 132 -0.67 -10.63 7.80
CA GLN A 132 0.22 -10.85 6.66
C GLN A 132 1.48 -9.99 6.75
N VAL A 133 1.37 -8.73 7.14
CA VAL A 133 2.53 -7.85 7.35
C VAL A 133 3.45 -8.40 8.44
N VAL A 134 2.90 -8.86 9.56
CA VAL A 134 3.67 -9.46 10.65
C VAL A 134 4.33 -10.77 10.21
N ALA A 135 3.62 -11.62 9.48
CA ALA A 135 4.17 -12.88 8.99
C ALA A 135 5.33 -12.66 8.02
N HIS A 136 5.22 -11.67 7.12
CA HIS A 136 6.28 -11.31 6.18
C HIS A 136 7.53 -10.76 6.87
N ASN A 137 7.37 -9.99 7.95
CA ASN A 137 8.50 -9.44 8.72
C ASN A 137 9.12 -10.42 9.73
N GLY A 138 8.63 -11.65 9.81
CA GLY A 138 9.20 -12.69 10.67
C GLY A 138 10.62 -13.10 10.22
N PRO A 139 11.33 -13.95 11.00
CA PRO A 139 12.76 -14.25 10.84
C PRO A 139 13.15 -15.08 9.59
N GLY A 140 12.43 -14.96 8.48
CA GLY A 140 12.68 -15.70 7.24
C GLY A 140 12.43 -14.91 5.95
N GLY A 141 12.37 -13.58 6.02
CA GLY A 141 12.40 -12.69 4.84
C GLY A 141 13.81 -12.43 4.34
#